data_AF-X1BX27-F1
#
_entry.id   AF-X1BX27-F1
#
_cell.length_a   1.000
_cell.length_b   1.000
_cell.length_c   1.000
_cell.angle_alpha   90.00
_cell.angle_beta   90.00
_cell.angle_gamma   90.00
#
_symmetry.space_group_name_H-M   'P 1'
#
loop_
_entity.id
_entity.type
_entity.pdbx_description
1 polymer ?
#
loop_
_entity_poly.entity_id
_entity_poly.type
_entity_poly.pdbx_seq_one_letter_code
_entity_poly.pdbx_strand_id
1 'polypeptide(L)'
;MPAKHSLEKLAGQDMRTALASAAWGQGFVEAAPLTLVFAAEFSRTTNHYGKRGIRYVYMEAGHAAQNVHLQAEALGLGSVAVGAFDDASVSKVLSLPDYLEPLYMVTVGYYRN
;
A
#
# COMPACT_ATOMS: atom_id res chain seq x y z
N MET A 1 -5.86 -14.84 -3.77
CA MET A 1 -5.24 -14.44 -5.05
C MET A 1 -6.26 -13.65 -5.86
N PRO A 2 -5.87 -12.60 -6.61
CA PRO A 2 -6.76 -11.72 -7.36
C PRO A 2 -7.33 -12.42 -8.62
N ALA A 3 -7.97 -13.58 -8.44
CA ALA A 3 -8.42 -14.44 -9.53
C ALA A 3 -9.58 -13.85 -10.35
N LYS A 4 -10.30 -12.87 -9.80
CA LYS A 4 -11.51 -12.30 -10.40
C LYS A 4 -11.30 -10.96 -11.10
N HIS A 5 -10.08 -10.40 -11.06
CA HIS A 5 -9.80 -9.05 -11.56
C HIS A 5 -10.85 -8.01 -11.11
N SER A 6 -11.13 -8.00 -9.81
CA SER A 6 -12.19 -7.19 -9.20
C SER A 6 -11.69 -6.54 -7.92
N LEU A 7 -12.29 -5.40 -7.57
CA LEU A 7 -12.13 -4.78 -6.25
C LEU A 7 -13.36 -5.06 -5.39
N GLU A 8 -13.13 -5.34 -4.12
CA GLU A 8 -14.19 -5.35 -3.10
C GLU A 8 -14.23 -3.99 -2.42
N LYS A 9 -15.43 -3.40 -2.34
CA LYS A 9 -15.62 -2.13 -1.66
C LYS A 9 -15.72 -2.37 -0.16
N LEU A 10 -14.65 -2.05 0.56
CA LEU A 10 -14.62 -2.13 2.04
C LEU A 10 -15.22 -0.88 2.70
N ALA A 11 -15.09 0.29 2.07
CA ALA A 11 -15.62 1.56 2.56
C ALA A 11 -16.05 2.48 1.41
N GLY A 12 -16.92 3.45 1.70
CA GLY A 12 -17.41 4.44 0.71
C GLY A 12 -16.94 5.88 0.95
N GLN A 13 -16.13 6.11 1.98
CA GLN A 13 -15.64 7.43 2.37
C GLN A 13 -14.31 7.77 1.68
N ASP A 14 -14.08 9.06 1.45
CA ASP A 14 -12.76 9.54 1.03
C ASP A 14 -11.80 9.50 2.22
N MET A 15 -10.71 8.75 2.07
CA MET A 15 -9.72 8.53 3.12
C MET A 15 -8.40 9.27 2.86
N ARG A 16 -8.30 10.07 1.78
CA ARG A 16 -7.04 10.67 1.33
C ARG A 16 -6.40 11.59 2.36
N THR A 17 -7.16 12.51 2.95
CA THR A 17 -6.68 13.41 4.02
C THR A 17 -6.23 12.63 5.26
N ALA A 18 -6.99 11.60 5.64
CA ALA A 18 -6.66 10.77 6.80
C ALA A 18 -5.39 9.93 6.57
N LEU A 19 -5.23 9.35 5.37
CA LEU A 19 -4.02 8.63 4.97
C LEU A 19 -2.82 9.56 4.90
N ALA A 20 -2.96 10.77 4.37
CA ALA A 20 -1.87 11.74 4.34
C ALA A 20 -1.43 12.16 5.74
N SER A 21 -2.38 12.35 6.66
CA SER A 21 -2.08 12.60 8.08
C SER A 21 -1.31 11.44 8.73
N ALA A 22 -1.76 10.20 8.49
CA ALA A 22 -1.05 8.99 8.94
C ALA A 22 0.35 8.84 8.29
N ALA A 23 0.53 9.39 7.10
CA ALA A 23 1.80 9.50 6.39
C ALA A 23 2.56 10.81 6.72
N TRP A 24 2.47 11.29 7.96
CA TRP A 24 3.19 12.48 8.46
C TRP A 24 2.91 13.78 7.70
N GLY A 25 1.70 13.93 7.16
CA GLY A 25 1.27 15.12 6.43
C GLY A 25 1.85 15.25 5.03
N GLN A 26 2.28 14.15 4.40
CA GLN A 26 2.79 14.15 3.02
C GLN A 26 1.67 14.51 2.03
N GLY A 27 1.55 15.79 1.67
CA GLY A 27 0.44 16.32 0.88
C GLY A 27 0.24 15.70 -0.51
N PHE A 28 1.27 15.07 -1.08
CA PHE A 28 1.10 14.32 -2.34
C PHE A 28 0.28 13.04 -2.16
N VAL A 29 0.22 12.47 -0.95
CA VAL A 29 -0.67 11.34 -0.60
C VAL A 29 -2.13 11.75 -0.68
N GLU A 30 -2.44 12.95 -0.18
CA GLU A 30 -3.80 13.50 -0.25
C GLU A 30 -4.20 13.89 -1.69
N ALA A 31 -3.27 14.49 -2.42
CA ALA A 31 -3.52 14.99 -3.77
C ALA A 31 -3.65 13.87 -4.83
N ALA A 32 -3.07 12.70 -4.58
CA ALA A 32 -3.08 11.59 -5.52
C ALA A 32 -4.50 11.02 -5.69
N PRO A 33 -4.92 10.69 -6.93
CA PRO A 33 -6.19 10.01 -7.18
C PRO A 33 -6.19 8.54 -6.71
N LEU A 34 -5.02 7.94 -6.51
CA LEU A 34 -4.88 6.54 -6.08
C LEU A 34 -3.72 6.40 -5.09
N THR A 35 -3.98 5.72 -3.97
CA THR A 35 -2.94 5.19 -3.07
C THR A 35 -3.19 3.70 -2.88
N LEU A 36 -2.19 2.88 -3.21
CA LEU A 36 -2.19 1.45 -2.96
C LEU A 36 -1.43 1.18 -1.65
N VAL A 37 -2.06 0.54 -0.68
CA VAL A 37 -1.41 0.13 0.57
C VAL A 37 -1.19 -1.38 0.54
N PHE A 38 0.08 -1.78 0.62
CA PHE A 38 0.48 -3.18 0.72
C PHE A 38 0.48 -3.56 2.21
N ALA A 39 -0.39 -4.50 2.57
CA ALA A 39 -0.43 -5.08 3.90
C ALA A 39 -0.13 -6.58 3.84
N ALA A 40 0.47 -7.12 4.90
CA ALA A 40 0.86 -8.52 4.97
C ALA A 40 0.30 -9.22 6.19
N GLU A 41 -0.13 -10.46 5.97
CA GLU A 41 -0.32 -11.44 7.03
C GLU A 41 0.97 -12.28 7.11
N PHE A 42 1.87 -11.93 8.03
CA PHE A 42 3.20 -12.56 8.12
C PHE A 42 3.13 -14.08 8.31
N SER A 43 2.16 -14.56 9.10
CA SER A 43 1.95 -15.99 9.39
C SER A 43 1.84 -16.84 8.12
N ARG A 44 1.23 -16.33 7.05
CA ARG A 44 1.08 -17.07 5.78
C ARG A 44 2.41 -17.48 5.17
N THR A 45 3.45 -16.68 5.38
CA THR A 45 4.80 -16.96 4.86
C THR A 45 5.69 -17.60 5.92
N THR A 46 5.61 -17.14 7.17
CA THR A 46 6.46 -17.64 8.26
C THR A 46 6.07 -19.04 8.73
N ASN A 47 4.81 -19.46 8.55
CA ASN A 47 4.40 -20.84 8.84
C ASN A 47 5.15 -21.86 7.97
N HIS A 48 5.55 -21.49 6.75
CA HIS A 48 6.30 -22.36 5.85
C HIS A 48 7.82 -22.15 5.94
N TYR A 49 8.27 -20.89 6.01
CA TYR A 49 9.70 -20.54 5.92
C TYR A 49 10.33 -20.15 7.27
N GLY A 50 9.59 -20.28 8.38
CA GLY A 50 10.01 -19.83 9.70
C GLY A 50 10.35 -18.33 9.74
N LYS A 51 11.31 -17.95 10.58
CA LYS A 51 11.77 -16.56 10.72
C LYS A 51 12.26 -15.94 9.40
N ARG A 52 12.74 -16.75 8.46
CA ARG A 52 13.21 -16.27 7.14
C ARG A 52 12.05 -15.76 6.29
N GLY A 53 10.83 -16.22 6.54
CA GLY A 53 9.62 -15.73 5.87
C GLY A 53 9.40 -14.23 6.02
N ILE A 54 9.85 -13.61 7.12
CA ILE A 54 9.77 -12.15 7.32
C ILE A 54 10.51 -11.41 6.18
N ARG A 55 11.72 -11.88 5.84
CA ARG A 55 12.51 -11.29 4.74
C ARG A 55 11.78 -11.43 3.40
N TYR A 56 11.15 -12.59 3.17
CA TYR A 56 10.42 -12.84 1.93
C TYR A 56 9.19 -11.96 1.80
N VAL A 57 8.46 -11.73 2.89
CA VAL A 57 7.30 -10.81 2.89
C VAL A 57 7.71 -9.41 2.42
N TYR A 58 8.81 -8.85 2.95
CA TYR A 58 9.28 -7.53 2.51
C TYR A 58 9.76 -7.54 1.04
N MET A 59 10.45 -8.60 0.59
CA MET A 59 10.85 -8.73 -0.81
C MET A 59 9.65 -8.78 -1.75
N GLU A 60 8.61 -9.54 -1.41
CA GLU A 60 7.38 -9.65 -2.19
C GLU A 60 6.62 -8.31 -2.24
N ALA A 61 6.52 -7.59 -1.12
CA ALA A 61 5.94 -6.25 -1.10
C ALA A 61 6.71 -5.28 -2.02
N GLY A 62 8.05 -5.33 -1.99
CA GLY A 62 8.90 -4.56 -2.89
C GLY A 62 8.71 -4.92 -4.37
N HIS A 63 8.65 -6.21 -4.71
CA HIS A 63 8.39 -6.65 -6.08
C HIS A 63 7.02 -6.17 -6.59
N ALA A 64 5.98 -6.29 -5.76
CA ALA A 64 4.65 -5.85 -6.13
C ALA A 64 4.57 -4.33 -6.32
N ALA A 65 5.19 -3.56 -5.43
CA ALA A 65 5.29 -2.11 -5.57
C ALA A 65 6.08 -1.68 -6.82
N GLN A 66 7.18 -2.37 -7.15
CA GLN A 66 7.94 -2.08 -8.37
C GLN A 66 7.12 -2.33 -9.64
N ASN A 67 6.27 -3.37 -9.65
CA ASN A 67 5.34 -3.59 -10.76
C ASN A 67 4.35 -2.43 -10.90
N VAL A 68 3.86 -1.85 -9.80
CA VAL A 68 3.01 -0.65 -9.84
C VAL A 68 3.77 0.52 -10.44
N HIS A 69 5.01 0.77 -10.01
CA HIS A 69 5.83 1.85 -10.57
C HIS A 69 6.02 1.72 -12.09
N LEU A 70 6.37 0.52 -12.56
CA LEU A 70 6.55 0.26 -13.99
C LEU A 70 5.25 0.44 -14.79
N GLN A 71 4.11 -0.01 -14.24
CA GLN A 71 2.82 0.16 -14.91
C GLN A 71 2.34 1.62 -14.90
N ALA A 72 2.55 2.35 -13.81
CA ALA A 72 2.27 3.78 -13.76
C ALA A 72 3.06 4.52 -14.86
N GLU A 73 4.36 4.27 -14.95
CA GLU A 73 5.21 4.89 -15.98
C GLU A 73 4.77 4.51 -17.40
N ALA A 74 4.47 3.23 -17.66
CA ALA A 74 3.98 2.79 -18.96
C ALA A 74 2.67 3.45 -19.38
N LEU A 75 1.85 3.89 -18.41
CA LEU A 75 0.60 4.61 -18.62
C LEU A 75 0.77 6.14 -18.65
N GLY A 76 2.00 6.66 -18.53
CA GLY A 76 2.28 8.10 -18.47
C GLY A 76 1.84 8.74 -17.15
N LEU A 77 1.86 7.98 -16.05
CA LEU A 77 1.52 8.42 -14.70
C LEU A 77 2.78 8.48 -13.83
N GLY A 78 2.79 9.41 -12.87
CA GLY A 78 3.79 9.46 -11.81
C GLY A 78 3.42 8.53 -10.66
N SER A 79 4.42 7.99 -9.97
CA SER A 79 4.21 7.20 -8.76
C SER A 79 5.30 7.41 -7.71
N VAL A 80 4.95 7.31 -6.44
CA VAL A 80 5.85 7.54 -5.30
C VAL A 80 5.69 6.41 -4.30
N ALA A 81 6.82 5.82 -3.93
CA ALA A 81 6.94 4.88 -2.83
C ALA A 81 6.94 5.63 -1.49
N VAL A 82 6.12 5.18 -0.54
CA VAL A 82 6.04 5.77 0.81
C VAL A 82 6.24 4.67 1.85
N GLY A 83 7.40 4.71 2.51
CA GLY A 83 7.69 3.89 3.69
C GLY A 83 7.58 4.67 5.01
N ALA A 84 7.40 6.00 4.95
CA ALA A 84 7.26 6.85 6.13
C ALA A 84 5.78 7.08 6.42
N PHE A 85 5.21 6.27 7.31
CA PHE A 85 3.87 6.45 7.88
C PHE A 85 3.82 5.83 9.29
N ASP A 86 2.75 6.12 10.03
CA ASP A 86 2.46 5.48 11.32
C ASP A 86 1.55 4.27 11.11
N ASP A 87 2.09 3.07 11.34
CA ASP A 87 1.44 1.79 11.07
C ASP A 87 0.09 1.67 11.75
N ALA A 88 0.00 2.08 13.03
CA ALA A 88 -1.23 2.02 13.82
C ALA A 88 -2.32 2.95 13.25
N SER A 89 -1.95 4.16 12.83
CA SER A 89 -2.85 5.11 12.21
C SER A 89 -3.34 4.62 10.85
N VAL A 90 -2.47 4.03 10.02
CA VAL A 90 -2.87 3.46 8.73
C VAL A 90 -3.83 2.30 8.92
N SER A 91 -3.52 1.36 9.82
CA SER A 91 -4.42 0.25 10.15
C SER A 91 -5.79 0.74 10.61
N LYS A 92 -5.82 1.79 11.44
CA LYS A 92 -7.07 2.40 11.89
C LYS A 92 -7.85 3.06 10.75
N VAL A 93 -7.19 3.85 9.90
CA VAL A 93 -7.84 4.55 8.77
C VAL A 93 -8.49 3.55 7.81
N LEU A 94 -7.78 2.45 7.51
CA LEU A 94 -8.24 1.41 6.59
C LEU A 94 -9.10 0.32 7.26
N SER A 95 -9.29 0.39 8.58
CA SER A 95 -9.95 -0.66 9.36
C SER A 95 -9.36 -2.04 9.10
N LEU A 96 -8.02 -2.12 9.03
CA LEU A 96 -7.33 -3.39 8.82
C LEU A 96 -7.59 -4.32 10.01
N PRO A 97 -7.84 -5.62 9.76
CA PRO A 97 -7.86 -6.61 10.82
C PRO A 97 -6.46 -6.76 11.44
N ASP A 98 -6.40 -7.11 12.72
CA ASP A 98 -5.15 -7.18 13.51
C ASP A 98 -4.07 -8.12 12.95
N TYR A 99 -4.45 -9.07 12.09
CA TYR A 99 -3.51 -9.99 11.44
C TYR A 99 -2.86 -9.40 10.19
N LEU A 100 -3.28 -8.22 9.71
CA LEU A 100 -2.69 -7.51 8.58
C LEU A 100 -1.87 -6.32 9.07
N GLU A 101 -0.59 -6.33 8.72
CA GLU A 101 0.34 -5.24 9.00
C GLU A 101 0.58 -4.41 7.72
N PRO A 102 0.34 -3.09 7.71
CA PRO A 102 0.67 -2.22 6.57
C PRO A 102 2.20 -2.09 6.45
N LEU A 103 2.75 -2.40 5.28
CA LEU A 103 4.20 -2.43 5.06
C LEU A 103 4.70 -1.30 4.19
N TYR A 104 3.88 -0.88 3.22
CA TYR A 104 4.32 0.02 2.16
C TYR A 104 3.13 0.68 1.48
N MET A 105 3.28 1.93 1.03
CA MET A 105 2.32 2.54 0.13
C MET A 105 2.96 2.90 -1.20
N VAL A 106 2.17 2.84 -2.27
CA VAL A 106 2.49 3.46 -3.55
C VAL A 106 1.38 4.40 -3.95
N THR A 107 1.69 5.69 -3.98
CA THR A 107 0.80 6.73 -4.51
C THR A 107 0.97 6.84 -6.01
N VAL A 108 -0.13 7.00 -6.76
CA VAL A 108 -0.13 7.14 -8.22
C VAL A 108 -0.97 8.34 -8.61
N GLY A 109 -0.47 9.15 -9.55
CA GLY A 109 -1.17 10.33 -10.03
C GLY A 109 -0.67 10.81 -11.39
N TYR A 110 -1.32 11.85 -11.91
CA TYR A 110 -0.91 12.47 -13.17
C TYR A 110 0.28 13.39 -12.94
N TYR A 111 1.20 13.43 -13.91
CA TYR A 111 2.24 14.46 -13.95
C TYR A 111 1.57 15.84 -13.98
N ARG A 112 2.09 16.77 -13.17
CA ARG A 112 1.66 18.17 -13.20
C ARG A 112 2.57 18.90 -14.19
N ASN A 113 1.96 19.46 -15.23
CA ASN A 113 2.60 20.42 -16.12
C ASN A 113 2.77 21.77 -15.42
#